data_AF-A0A434FEZ4-F1
#
_entry.id   AF-A0A434FEZ4-F1
#
_cell.length_a   1.000
_cell.length_b   1.000
_cell.length_c   1.000
_cell.angle_alpha   90.00
_cell.angle_beta   90.00
_cell.angle_gamma   90.00
#
_symmetry.space_group_name_H-M   'P 1'
#
loop_
_entity.id
_entity.type
_entity.pdbx_description
1 polymer ?
#
loop_
_entity_poly.entity_id
_entity_poly.type
_entity_poly.pdbx_seq_one_letter_code
_entity_poly.pdbx_strand_id
1 'polypeptide(L)'
;VKADGPDAFRAVLSEARPLVDLLWMRETAGGVFDTPERRAGLEKTVGELASRIRDESTRYQYQQEMRERVRSFFGSQRAVRQGHGGRSDGRPGERGNGSAPGGAFGRSAAGGRAAITESLGRSALVKRGGEGMSVREATIIVALVNHPALIDENFAHVEFLDLANSDLRKLHAAILDAMAHDAADERGAVIATIERAGCGGIWERAVELIKRARQWPALETAALDDARDAFNQAMHLQRSARTLHRELKQAQAALDADPSDENFRHLVEIQAQFNDVQATEALIEGFGVSSGRVGRV
;
A
#
# COMPACT_ATOMS: atom_id res chain seq x y z
N VAL A 1 -23.94 -5.92 27.05
CA VAL A 1 -22.59 -5.38 27.37
C VAL A 1 -22.14 -5.61 28.82
N LYS A 2 -23.01 -5.60 29.85
CA LYS A 2 -22.58 -6.02 31.21
C LYS A 2 -22.41 -7.55 31.40
N ALA A 3 -22.85 -8.37 30.45
CA ALA A 3 -22.85 -9.84 30.57
C ALA A 3 -21.80 -10.57 29.68
N ASP A 4 -21.28 -9.94 28.62
CA ASP A 4 -20.43 -10.62 27.61
C ASP A 4 -18.94 -10.25 27.64
N GLY A 5 -18.51 -9.52 28.66
CA GLY A 5 -17.09 -9.27 28.90
C GLY A 5 -16.37 -8.44 27.80
N PRO A 6 -15.04 -8.34 27.90
CA PRO A 6 -14.21 -7.44 27.10
C PRO A 6 -14.11 -7.82 25.61
N ASP A 7 -14.35 -9.07 25.23
CA ASP A 7 -14.28 -9.52 23.83
C ASP A 7 -15.51 -9.10 23.02
N ALA A 8 -16.70 -9.10 23.63
CA ALA A 8 -17.89 -8.52 23.01
C ALA A 8 -17.77 -6.99 22.89
N PHE A 9 -17.05 -6.33 23.80
CA PHE A 9 -16.79 -4.90 23.73
C PHE A 9 -15.75 -4.55 22.62
N ARG A 10 -14.72 -5.37 22.46
CA ARG A 10 -13.75 -5.26 21.35
C ARG A 10 -14.37 -5.54 20.00
N ALA A 11 -15.28 -6.50 19.89
CA ALA A 11 -16.04 -6.73 18.67
C ALA A 11 -16.85 -5.49 18.28
N VAL A 12 -17.54 -4.87 19.24
CA VAL A 12 -18.30 -3.62 19.05
C VAL A 12 -17.40 -2.44 18.68
N LEU A 13 -16.19 -2.34 19.24
CA LEU A 13 -15.19 -1.32 18.87
C LEU A 13 -14.58 -1.56 17.48
N SER A 14 -14.36 -2.81 17.09
CA SER A 14 -13.86 -3.17 15.75
C SER A 14 -14.90 -2.96 14.65
N GLU A 15 -16.19 -2.97 15.02
CA GLU A 15 -17.32 -2.60 14.17
C GLU A 15 -17.63 -1.10 14.21
N ALA A 16 -16.91 -0.32 15.03
CA ALA A 16 -17.16 1.10 15.18
C ALA A 16 -16.88 1.82 13.87
N ARG A 17 -17.95 2.10 13.13
CA ARG A 17 -17.89 2.88 11.90
C ARG A 17 -17.55 4.32 12.28
N PRO A 18 -16.67 4.99 11.51
CA PRO A 18 -16.46 6.42 11.61
C PRO A 18 -17.79 7.17 11.72
N LEU A 19 -17.86 8.20 12.56
CA LEU A 19 -19.09 8.98 12.76
C LEU A 19 -19.62 9.54 11.44
N VAL A 20 -18.71 9.93 10.54
CA VAL A 20 -19.03 10.36 9.16
C VAL A 20 -19.78 9.28 8.36
N ASP A 21 -19.41 8.01 8.53
CA ASP A 21 -20.08 6.88 7.87
C ASP A 21 -21.47 6.63 8.44
N LEU A 22 -21.63 6.71 9.76
CA LEU A 22 -22.92 6.52 10.41
C LEU A 22 -23.90 7.65 10.08
N LEU A 23 -23.42 8.90 10.07
CA LEU A 23 -24.21 10.07 9.67
C LEU A 23 -24.61 9.97 8.20
N TRP A 24 -23.67 9.59 7.32
CA TRP A 24 -23.94 9.41 5.91
C TRP A 24 -24.96 8.29 5.66
N MET A 25 -24.79 7.14 6.30
CA MET A 25 -25.72 6.01 6.19
C MET A 25 -27.11 6.37 6.70
N ARG A 26 -27.20 7.09 7.82
CA ARG A 26 -28.48 7.55 8.36
C ARG A 26 -29.24 8.46 7.39
N GLU A 27 -28.54 9.40 6.76
CA GLU A 27 -29.19 10.39 5.88
C GLU A 27 -29.45 9.84 4.46
N THR A 28 -28.71 8.82 4.02
CA THR A 28 -28.90 8.17 2.71
C THR A 28 -29.77 6.92 2.75
N ALA A 29 -29.98 6.31 3.92
CA ALA A 29 -30.85 5.15 4.09
C ALA A 29 -32.32 5.51 3.80
N GLY A 30 -32.86 4.97 2.71
CA GLY A 30 -34.29 5.06 2.36
C GLY A 30 -34.70 6.29 1.54
N GLY A 31 -33.76 7.16 1.15
CA GLY A 31 -34.03 8.34 0.34
C GLY A 31 -33.97 8.08 -1.17
N VAL A 32 -34.98 8.53 -1.91
CA VAL A 32 -34.93 8.60 -3.38
C VAL A 32 -34.41 9.98 -3.79
N PHE A 33 -33.23 10.02 -4.42
CA PHE A 33 -32.48 11.25 -4.75
C PHE A 33 -32.36 11.50 -6.27
N ASP A 34 -33.48 11.32 -6.96
CA ASP A 34 -33.61 11.43 -8.41
C ASP A 34 -33.75 12.88 -8.91
N THR A 35 -34.32 13.78 -8.12
CA THR A 35 -34.50 15.20 -8.49
C THR A 35 -33.43 16.12 -7.89
N PRO A 36 -33.02 17.20 -8.59
CA PRO A 36 -32.02 18.15 -8.09
C PRO A 36 -32.43 18.83 -6.77
N GLU A 37 -33.73 19.04 -6.52
CA GLU A 37 -34.25 19.62 -5.28
C GLU A 37 -34.02 18.68 -4.09
N ARG A 38 -34.21 17.36 -4.29
CA ARG A 38 -33.95 16.36 -3.25
C ARG A 38 -32.45 16.19 -2.98
N ARG A 39 -31.60 16.38 -4.00
CA ARG A 39 -30.14 16.38 -3.84
C ARG A 39 -29.64 17.58 -3.04
N ALA A 40 -30.15 18.78 -3.34
CA ALA A 40 -29.84 19.99 -2.58
C ALA A 40 -30.33 19.88 -1.13
N GLY A 41 -31.48 19.23 -0.90
CA GLY A 41 -31.98 18.91 0.43
C GLY A 41 -31.00 18.05 1.25
N LEU A 42 -30.48 16.97 0.66
CA LEU A 42 -29.48 16.11 1.31
C LEU A 42 -28.17 16.87 1.61
N GLU A 43 -27.65 17.65 0.65
CA GLU A 43 -26.43 18.42 0.84
C GLU A 43 -26.56 19.43 1.98
N LYS A 44 -27.71 20.11 2.07
CA LYS A 44 -28.02 21.05 3.15
C LYS A 44 -28.06 20.34 4.51
N THR A 45 -28.80 19.24 4.63
CA THR A 45 -28.94 18.50 5.89
C THR A 45 -27.59 17.98 6.40
N VAL A 46 -26.77 17.41 5.52
CA VAL A 46 -25.45 16.89 5.90
C VAL A 46 -24.49 18.03 6.28
N GLY A 47 -24.54 19.17 5.58
CA GLY A 47 -23.77 20.36 5.95
C GLY A 47 -24.15 20.94 7.32
N GLU A 48 -25.44 20.97 7.65
CA GLU A 48 -25.95 21.42 8.96
C GLU A 48 -25.59 20.46 10.11
N LEU A 49 -25.41 19.18 9.83
CA LEU A 49 -24.93 18.21 10.82
C LEU A 49 -23.43 18.39 11.09
N ALA A 50 -22.63 18.60 10.03
CA ALA A 50 -21.20 18.85 10.17
C ALA A 50 -20.89 20.18 10.88
N SER A 51 -21.74 21.21 10.73
CA SER A 51 -21.54 22.51 11.38
C SER A 51 -21.74 22.50 12.90
N ARG A 52 -22.35 21.45 13.47
CA ARG A 52 -22.52 21.29 14.93
C ARG A 52 -21.25 20.85 15.66
N ILE A 53 -20.21 20.46 14.92
CA ILE A 53 -18.90 20.08 15.48
C ILE A 53 -18.21 21.34 16.03
N ARG A 54 -17.79 21.28 17.31
CA ARG A 54 -17.18 22.44 18.02
C ARG A 54 -15.75 22.74 17.56
N ASP A 55 -14.95 21.72 17.30
CA ASP A 55 -13.56 21.87 16.88
C ASP A 55 -13.46 22.33 15.43
N GLU A 56 -12.67 23.37 15.16
CA GLU A 56 -12.57 24.02 13.86
C GLU A 56 -11.92 23.11 12.80
N SER A 57 -10.81 22.47 13.16
CA SER A 57 -10.08 21.58 12.25
C SER A 57 -10.90 20.35 11.89
N THR A 58 -11.54 19.73 12.89
CA THR A 58 -12.40 18.57 12.71
C THR A 58 -13.62 18.96 11.88
N ARG A 59 -14.25 20.10 12.17
CA ARG A 59 -15.38 20.62 11.39
C ARG A 59 -15.00 20.80 9.92
N TYR A 60 -13.84 21.38 9.64
CA TYR A 60 -13.35 21.55 8.27
C TYR A 60 -13.20 20.20 7.56
N GLN A 61 -12.53 19.23 8.18
CA GLN A 61 -12.33 17.90 7.57
C GLN A 61 -13.66 17.18 7.31
N TYR A 62 -14.58 17.22 8.27
CA TYR A 62 -15.91 16.63 8.12
C TYR A 62 -16.74 17.30 7.02
N GLN A 63 -16.71 18.64 6.93
CA GLN A 63 -17.40 19.36 5.85
C GLN A 63 -16.83 19.00 4.47
N GLN A 64 -15.50 18.87 4.37
CA GLN A 64 -14.84 18.50 3.11
C GLN A 64 -15.15 17.06 2.71
N GLU A 65 -15.11 16.13 3.67
CA GLU A 65 -15.43 14.72 3.42
C GLU A 65 -16.90 14.54 3.03
N MET A 66 -17.82 15.23 3.70
CA MET A 66 -19.25 15.18 3.36
C MET A 66 -19.54 15.74 1.97
N ARG A 67 -18.89 16.85 1.58
CA ARG A 67 -19.00 17.40 0.22
C ARG A 67 -18.49 16.43 -0.83
N GLU A 68 -17.37 15.76 -0.58
CA GLU A 68 -16.81 14.79 -1.50
C GLU A 68 -17.72 13.57 -1.65
N ARG A 69 -18.34 13.11 -0.56
CA ARG A 69 -19.33 12.02 -0.59
C ARG A 69 -20.58 12.38 -1.39
N VAL A 70 -21.12 13.59 -1.22
CA VAL A 70 -22.24 14.10 -2.06
C VAL A 70 -21.86 14.09 -3.54
N ARG A 71 -20.67 14.60 -3.87
CA ARG A 71 -20.16 14.63 -5.25
C ARG A 71 -19.98 13.23 -5.83
N SER A 72 -19.38 12.31 -5.08
CA SER A 72 -19.18 10.91 -5.48
C SER A 72 -20.50 10.16 -5.68
N PHE A 73 -21.44 10.32 -4.74
CA PHE A 73 -22.74 9.66 -4.74
C PHE A 73 -23.59 10.04 -5.98
N PHE A 74 -23.53 11.31 -6.40
CA PHE A 74 -24.25 11.77 -7.61
C PHE A 74 -23.40 11.78 -8.89
N GLY A 75 -22.07 11.78 -8.78
CA GLY A 75 -21.12 11.77 -9.89
C GLY A 75 -20.97 10.38 -10.53
N SER A 76 -20.98 9.32 -9.72
CA SER A 76 -20.90 7.93 -10.17
C SER A 76 -22.11 7.49 -11.02
N GLN A 77 -23.30 8.05 -10.79
CA GLN A 77 -24.49 7.77 -11.60
C GLN A 77 -24.48 8.40 -13.00
N ARG A 78 -23.61 9.39 -13.28
CA ARG A 78 -23.50 10.02 -14.60
C ARG A 78 -22.57 9.25 -15.55
N ALA A 79 -21.62 8.48 -15.03
CA ALA A 79 -20.62 7.77 -15.85
C ALA A 79 -21.16 6.48 -16.51
N VAL A 80 -22.23 5.87 -15.97
CA VAL A 80 -22.75 4.57 -16.44
C VAL A 80 -23.76 4.69 -17.60
N ARG A 81 -24.18 5.90 -17.98
CA ARG A 81 -25.24 6.09 -19.00
C ARG A 81 -24.73 6.37 -20.43
N GLN A 82 -23.43 6.28 -20.70
CA GLN A 82 -22.89 6.60 -22.03
C GLN A 82 -21.88 5.55 -22.48
N GLY A 83 -22.37 4.43 -23.02
CA GLY A 83 -21.49 3.40 -23.58
C GLY A 83 -22.19 2.15 -24.10
N HIS A 84 -23.11 2.29 -25.07
CA HIS A 84 -23.57 1.15 -25.88
C HIS A 84 -23.98 1.55 -27.30
N GLY A 85 -23.37 0.90 -28.31
CA GLY A 85 -23.69 1.00 -29.75
C GLY A 85 -22.66 1.84 -30.53
N GLY A 86 -22.04 1.40 -31.62
CA GLY A 86 -22.20 0.20 -32.44
C GLY A 86 -21.17 0.22 -33.58
N ARG A 87 -21.02 -0.96 -34.20
CA ARG A 87 -20.16 -1.36 -35.33
C ARG A 87 -20.17 -0.41 -36.54
N SER A 88 -19.08 -0.39 -37.31
CA SER A 88 -19.00 -0.91 -38.70
C SER A 88 -18.03 -0.13 -39.61
N ASP A 89 -17.37 -0.91 -40.46
CA ASP A 89 -16.51 -0.65 -41.63
C ASP A 89 -16.63 0.66 -42.43
N GLY A 90 -15.50 1.05 -43.05
CA GLY A 90 -15.49 1.83 -44.30
C GLY A 90 -14.29 2.76 -44.51
N ARG A 91 -13.38 2.39 -45.43
CA ARG A 91 -12.33 3.24 -46.04
C ARG A 91 -12.80 3.60 -47.48
N PRO A 92 -12.15 4.48 -48.28
CA PRO A 92 -11.45 5.78 -48.08
C PRO A 92 -12.06 6.93 -48.93
N GLY A 93 -11.64 8.19 -48.74
CA GLY A 93 -11.87 9.22 -49.77
C GLY A 93 -11.48 10.67 -49.44
N GLU A 94 -10.49 11.17 -50.19
CA GLU A 94 -10.50 12.47 -50.91
C GLU A 94 -10.42 13.85 -50.19
N ARG A 95 -9.27 14.52 -50.43
CA ARG A 95 -9.01 15.94 -50.79
C ARG A 95 -9.82 17.08 -50.12
N GLY A 96 -9.09 18.08 -49.63
CA GLY A 96 -9.65 19.43 -49.42
C GLY A 96 -8.72 20.43 -48.74
N ASN A 97 -8.03 21.23 -49.57
CA ASN A 97 -7.20 22.39 -49.24
C ASN A 97 -8.01 23.57 -48.65
N GLY A 98 -7.43 24.36 -47.73
CA GLY A 98 -7.91 25.73 -47.48
C GLY A 98 -7.64 26.36 -46.11
N SER A 99 -6.60 27.20 -46.06
CA SER A 99 -6.54 28.52 -45.39
C SER A 99 -6.65 28.68 -43.86
N ALA A 100 -5.52 29.05 -43.25
CA ALA A 100 -5.40 29.87 -42.02
C ALA A 100 -5.90 31.32 -42.30
N PRO A 101 -6.13 32.26 -41.33
CA PRO A 101 -5.34 32.46 -40.10
C PRO A 101 -6.10 32.97 -38.84
N GLY A 102 -5.45 32.91 -37.67
CA GLY A 102 -5.77 33.83 -36.57
C GLY A 102 -5.61 33.27 -35.15
N GLY A 103 -4.66 33.84 -34.39
CA GLY A 103 -4.80 33.99 -32.94
C GLY A 103 -3.95 33.11 -32.03
N ALA A 104 -2.66 33.44 -31.89
CA ALA A 104 -1.98 33.36 -30.58
C ALA A 104 -2.75 34.27 -29.59
N PHE A 105 -2.90 34.01 -28.29
CA PHE A 105 -1.88 33.73 -27.28
C PHE A 105 -2.52 33.00 -26.09
N GLY A 106 -2.05 31.79 -25.79
CA GLY A 106 -2.24 31.13 -24.50
C GLY A 106 -0.90 31.05 -23.79
N ARG A 107 -0.69 31.86 -22.74
CA ARG A 107 0.37 31.68 -21.75
C ARG A 107 -0.28 31.63 -20.36
N SER A 108 -0.18 30.43 -19.77
CA SER A 108 0.21 30.13 -18.38
C SER A 108 -0.52 30.87 -17.24
N ALA A 109 -1.02 30.22 -16.18
CA ALA A 109 -0.92 28.87 -15.68
C ALA A 109 -1.90 28.76 -14.48
N ALA A 110 -2.50 27.58 -14.25
CA ALA A 110 -2.70 26.97 -12.92
C ALA A 110 -3.65 25.77 -13.00
N GLY A 111 -3.14 24.61 -12.56
CA GLY A 111 -3.97 23.55 -11.96
C GLY A 111 -4.59 22.54 -12.92
N GLY A 112 -3.80 22.01 -13.85
CA GLY A 112 -4.22 20.91 -14.72
C GLY A 112 -4.65 19.68 -13.92
N ARG A 113 -5.88 19.24 -14.20
CA ARG A 113 -6.27 17.84 -14.14
C ARG A 113 -5.20 17.01 -14.87
N ALA A 114 -4.38 16.28 -14.15
CA ALA A 114 -3.74 15.09 -14.68
C ALA A 114 -4.70 13.94 -14.40
N ALA A 115 -5.20 13.34 -15.47
CA ALA A 115 -5.84 12.05 -15.46
C ALA A 115 -4.98 11.10 -14.62
N ILE A 116 -5.50 10.72 -13.45
CA ILE A 116 -4.96 9.59 -12.70
C ILE A 116 -5.41 8.37 -13.48
N THR A 117 -4.53 8.00 -14.40
CA THR A 117 -4.47 6.74 -15.11
C THR A 117 -4.88 5.59 -14.19
N GLU A 118 -5.53 4.59 -14.78
CA GLU A 118 -5.89 3.28 -14.23
C GLU A 118 -4.73 2.49 -13.56
N SER A 119 -3.57 3.11 -13.35
CA SER A 119 -2.44 2.61 -12.56
C SER A 119 -2.63 2.74 -11.05
N LEU A 120 -3.51 3.62 -10.54
CA LEU A 120 -3.84 3.64 -9.10
C LEU A 120 -4.91 2.61 -8.70
N GLY A 121 -5.61 2.02 -9.68
CA GLY A 121 -6.48 0.86 -9.46
C GLY A 121 -5.74 -0.45 -9.19
N ARG A 122 -4.39 -0.42 -9.17
CA ARG A 122 -3.52 -1.53 -8.77
C ARG A 122 -2.97 -1.42 -7.36
N SER A 123 -3.27 -0.34 -6.63
CA SER A 123 -3.32 -0.41 -5.16
C SER A 123 -4.60 -1.15 -4.78
N ALA A 124 -4.59 -2.46 -5.02
CA ALA A 124 -5.45 -3.39 -4.31
C ALA A 124 -5.02 -3.36 -2.83
N LEU A 125 -5.47 -2.31 -2.14
CA LEU A 125 -5.91 -2.39 -0.76
C LEU A 125 -6.37 -3.82 -0.49
N VAL A 126 -5.68 -4.51 0.42
CA VAL A 126 -6.36 -5.49 1.26
C VAL A 126 -7.14 -6.55 0.44
N LYS A 127 -6.48 -7.18 -0.55
CA LYS A 127 -7.08 -8.34 -1.23
C LYS A 127 -6.09 -9.50 -1.38
N ARG A 128 -5.43 -9.82 -0.26
CA ARG A 128 -4.95 -11.14 0.20
C ARG A 128 -3.90 -10.91 1.29
N GLY A 129 -4.35 -10.65 2.51
CA GLY A 129 -3.45 -10.68 3.67
C GLY A 129 -2.82 -12.07 3.74
N GLY A 130 -1.55 -12.21 3.32
CA GLY A 130 -0.76 -13.43 3.44
C GLY A 130 -0.29 -14.13 2.14
N GLU A 131 -0.62 -13.67 0.93
CA GLU A 131 -0.23 -14.43 -0.29
C GLU A 131 0.96 -13.86 -1.10
N GLY A 132 1.30 -12.57 -0.95
CA GLY A 132 2.42 -11.94 -1.66
C GLY A 132 3.71 -11.89 -0.83
N MET A 133 4.87 -12.06 -1.45
CA MET A 133 6.17 -11.74 -0.84
C MET A 133 6.33 -10.21 -0.78
N SER A 134 6.74 -9.66 0.37
CA SER A 134 7.13 -8.24 0.41
C SER A 134 8.46 -8.04 -0.32
N VAL A 135 8.67 -6.88 -0.94
CA VAL A 135 9.94 -6.61 -1.62
C VAL A 135 11.08 -6.57 -0.60
N ARG A 136 10.84 -6.02 0.60
CA ARG A 136 11.84 -5.96 1.67
C ARG A 136 12.31 -7.34 2.11
N GLU A 137 11.38 -8.23 2.46
CA GLU A 137 11.73 -9.58 2.92
C GLU A 137 12.37 -10.40 1.80
N ALA A 138 11.88 -10.24 0.57
CA ALA A 138 12.50 -10.87 -0.60
C ALA A 138 13.93 -10.34 -0.84
N THR A 139 14.18 -9.04 -0.65
CA THR A 139 15.52 -8.44 -0.80
C THR A 139 16.50 -9.06 0.18
N ILE A 140 16.09 -9.24 1.45
CA ILE A 140 16.90 -9.89 2.49
C ILE A 140 17.26 -11.31 2.04
N ILE A 141 16.28 -12.12 1.66
CA ILE A 141 16.51 -13.53 1.28
C ILE A 141 17.34 -13.65 0.00
N VAL A 142 17.02 -12.86 -1.03
CA VAL A 142 17.73 -12.89 -2.32
C VAL A 142 19.17 -12.43 -2.19
N ALA A 143 19.44 -11.41 -1.36
CA ALA A 143 20.79 -10.98 -1.05
C ALA A 143 21.59 -12.07 -0.32
N LEU A 144 21.03 -12.74 0.69
CA LEU A 144 21.73 -13.82 1.43
C LEU A 144 22.10 -15.00 0.53
N VAL A 145 21.22 -15.40 -0.39
CA VAL A 145 21.51 -16.51 -1.32
C VAL A 145 22.55 -16.12 -2.37
N ASN A 146 22.45 -14.91 -2.93
CA ASN A 146 23.37 -14.47 -3.99
C ASN A 146 24.74 -14.06 -3.45
N HIS A 147 24.80 -13.55 -2.22
CA HIS A 147 26.00 -13.02 -1.57
C HIS A 147 26.18 -13.66 -0.19
N PRO A 148 26.63 -14.93 -0.13
CA PRO A 148 26.62 -15.68 1.13
C PRO A 148 27.55 -15.11 2.21
N ALA A 149 28.57 -14.32 1.84
CA ALA A 149 29.38 -13.56 2.80
C ALA A 149 28.56 -12.65 3.75
N LEU A 150 27.35 -12.23 3.35
CA LEU A 150 26.45 -11.47 4.21
C LEU A 150 25.90 -12.29 5.38
N ILE A 151 25.87 -13.62 5.26
CA ILE A 151 25.42 -14.53 6.32
C ILE A 151 26.40 -14.46 7.49
N ASP A 152 27.70 -14.61 7.24
CA ASP A 152 28.73 -14.58 8.28
C ASP A 152 28.77 -13.26 9.03
N GLU A 153 28.67 -12.15 8.29
CA GLU A 153 28.65 -10.79 8.84
C GLU A 153 27.44 -10.53 9.74
N ASN A 154 26.34 -11.25 9.51
CA ASN A 154 25.06 -11.03 10.16
C ASN A 154 24.50 -12.28 10.83
N PHE A 155 25.34 -13.25 11.18
CA PHE A 155 24.95 -14.60 11.61
C PHE A 155 23.80 -14.59 12.62
N ALA A 156 23.97 -13.89 13.74
CA ALA A 156 22.96 -13.80 14.80
C ALA A 156 21.62 -13.21 14.32
N HIS A 157 21.64 -12.31 13.34
CA HIS A 157 20.43 -11.71 12.81
C HIS A 157 19.76 -12.58 11.76
N VAL A 158 20.55 -13.33 10.97
CA VAL A 158 20.03 -14.28 9.99
C VAL A 158 19.40 -15.47 10.70
N GLU A 159 20.01 -15.98 11.77
CA GLU A 159 19.48 -17.12 12.54
C GLU A 159 18.06 -16.85 13.07
N PHE A 160 17.83 -15.65 13.64
CA PHE A 160 16.53 -15.25 14.21
C PHE A 160 15.67 -14.42 13.26
N LEU A 161 15.92 -14.48 11.96
CA LEU A 161 15.15 -13.72 10.97
C LEU A 161 13.68 -14.18 10.96
N ASP A 162 12.78 -13.29 11.35
CA ASP A 162 11.34 -13.54 11.33
C ASP A 162 10.72 -12.91 10.06
N LEU A 163 10.04 -13.75 9.27
CA LEU A 163 9.48 -13.40 7.96
C LEU A 163 7.98 -13.68 7.97
N ALA A 164 7.19 -12.69 7.57
CA ALA A 164 5.74 -12.81 7.52
C ALA A 164 5.28 -13.83 6.48
N ASN A 165 5.93 -13.82 5.30
CA ASN A 165 5.58 -14.70 4.19
C ASN A 165 6.06 -16.15 4.40
N SER A 166 5.17 -17.14 4.25
CA SER A 166 5.49 -18.55 4.47
C SER A 166 6.45 -19.15 3.44
N ASP A 167 6.41 -18.68 2.20
CA ASP A 167 7.32 -19.10 1.14
C ASP A 167 8.74 -18.58 1.39
N LEU A 168 8.89 -17.33 1.84
CA LEU A 168 10.19 -16.78 2.24
C LEU A 168 10.75 -17.47 3.49
N ARG A 169 9.90 -17.89 4.44
CA ARG A 169 10.32 -18.72 5.58
C ARG A 169 10.88 -20.08 5.15
N LYS A 170 10.33 -20.69 4.10
CA LYS A 170 10.89 -21.95 3.56
C LYS A 170 12.26 -21.74 2.93
N LEU A 171 12.45 -20.64 2.19
CA LEU A 171 13.77 -20.27 1.65
C LEU A 171 14.77 -20.00 2.79
N HIS A 172 14.35 -19.29 3.83
CA HIS A 172 15.17 -19.05 5.01
C HIS A 172 15.57 -20.35 5.71
N ALA A 173 14.64 -21.28 5.90
CA ALA A 173 14.95 -22.60 6.45
C ALA A 173 15.95 -23.38 5.59
N ALA A 174 15.90 -23.26 4.26
CA ALA A 174 16.89 -23.87 3.37
C ALA A 174 18.28 -23.20 3.49
N ILE A 175 18.34 -21.89 3.74
CA ILE A 175 19.60 -21.19 4.05
C ILE A 175 20.17 -21.72 5.38
N LEU A 176 19.34 -21.84 6.42
CA LEU A 176 19.77 -22.41 7.71
C LEU A 176 20.23 -23.87 7.59
N ASP A 177 19.57 -24.67 6.75
CA ASP A 177 20.01 -26.04 6.45
C ASP A 177 21.37 -26.06 5.75
N ALA A 178 21.60 -25.14 4.81
CA ALA A 178 22.91 -24.99 4.16
C ALA A 178 24.00 -24.58 5.17
N MET A 179 23.68 -23.67 6.11
CA MET A 179 24.60 -23.27 7.19
C MET A 179 24.93 -24.45 8.11
N ALA A 180 23.94 -25.27 8.45
CA ALA A 180 24.14 -26.44 9.30
C ALA A 180 25.06 -27.52 8.68
N HIS A 181 25.21 -27.50 7.35
CA HIS A 181 26.05 -28.43 6.59
C HIS A 181 27.33 -27.78 6.03
N ASP A 182 27.72 -26.60 6.51
CA ASP A 182 28.92 -25.87 6.06
C ASP A 182 28.92 -25.60 4.54
N ALA A 183 27.72 -25.45 3.97
CA ALA A 183 27.46 -25.27 2.54
C ALA A 183 26.95 -23.86 2.22
N ALA A 184 26.97 -22.96 3.21
CA ALA A 184 26.49 -21.58 3.09
C ALA A 184 27.55 -20.59 2.60
N ASP A 185 28.77 -21.03 2.29
CA ASP A 185 29.84 -20.13 1.85
C ASP A 185 29.80 -19.86 0.34
N GLU A 186 29.16 -20.75 -0.41
CA GLU A 186 29.07 -20.69 -1.86
C GLU A 186 27.62 -20.61 -2.33
N ARG A 187 27.32 -19.62 -3.17
CA ARG A 187 25.99 -19.42 -3.77
C ARG A 187 25.44 -20.69 -4.43
N GLY A 188 26.28 -21.41 -5.17
CA GLY A 188 25.87 -22.63 -5.87
C GLY A 188 25.37 -23.72 -4.92
N ALA A 189 26.02 -23.87 -3.77
CA ALA A 189 25.66 -24.83 -2.74
C ALA A 189 24.36 -24.43 -2.00
N VAL A 190 24.15 -23.14 -1.75
CA VAL A 190 22.89 -22.62 -1.19
C VAL A 190 21.73 -22.87 -2.17
N ILE A 191 21.91 -22.58 -3.46
CA ILE A 191 20.89 -22.85 -4.49
C ILE A 191 20.59 -24.34 -4.60
N ALA A 192 21.61 -25.20 -4.60
CA ALA A 192 21.40 -26.65 -4.62
C ALA A 192 20.59 -27.12 -3.40
N THR A 193 20.79 -26.51 -2.23
CA THR A 193 20.00 -26.80 -1.02
C THR A 193 18.54 -26.36 -1.16
N ILE A 194 18.30 -25.17 -1.74
CA ILE A 194 16.96 -24.68 -2.07
C ILE A 194 16.25 -25.63 -3.05
N GLU A 195 16.93 -26.13 -4.07
CA GLU A 195 16.39 -27.08 -5.05
C GLU A 195 16.05 -28.43 -4.39
N ARG A 196 16.95 -28.99 -3.57
CA ARG A 196 16.69 -30.22 -2.80
C ARG A 196 15.49 -30.07 -1.87
N ALA A 197 15.29 -28.89 -1.29
CA ALA A 197 14.14 -28.56 -0.46
C ALA A 197 12.84 -28.33 -1.26
N GLY A 198 12.86 -28.47 -2.59
CA GLY A 198 11.69 -28.23 -3.45
C GLY A 198 11.26 -26.77 -3.53
N CYS A 199 12.17 -25.84 -3.19
CA CYS A 199 11.88 -24.42 -3.10
C CYS A 199 12.35 -23.61 -4.33
N GLY A 200 12.87 -24.27 -5.38
CA GLY A 200 13.34 -23.60 -6.62
C GLY A 200 12.30 -22.67 -7.25
N GLY A 201 11.05 -23.11 -7.39
CA GLY A 201 9.98 -22.25 -7.91
C GLY A 201 9.64 -21.06 -7.02
N ILE A 202 9.88 -21.14 -5.71
CA ILE A 202 9.73 -20.00 -4.78
C ILE A 202 10.88 -19.02 -5.00
N TRP A 203 12.10 -19.53 -5.11
CA TRP A 203 13.31 -18.75 -5.38
C TRP A 203 13.18 -17.95 -6.68
N GLU A 204 12.75 -18.58 -7.77
CA GLU A 204 12.52 -17.90 -9.05
C GLU A 204 11.53 -16.72 -8.92
N ARG A 205 10.43 -16.91 -8.18
CA ARG A 205 9.46 -15.83 -7.94
C ARG A 205 10.05 -14.69 -7.12
N ALA A 206 10.87 -15.00 -6.12
CA ALA A 206 11.56 -13.99 -5.31
C ALA A 206 12.54 -13.17 -6.17
N VAL A 207 13.36 -13.82 -6.98
CA VAL A 207 14.29 -13.15 -7.91
C VAL A 207 13.54 -12.28 -8.92
N GLU A 208 12.44 -12.78 -9.49
CA GLU A 208 11.62 -12.00 -10.42
C GLU A 208 10.96 -10.78 -9.76
N LEU A 209 10.56 -10.88 -8.50
CA LEU A 209 10.07 -9.73 -7.73
C LEU A 209 11.15 -8.66 -7.59
N ILE A 210 12.37 -9.05 -7.21
CA ILE A 210 13.52 -8.14 -7.06
C ILE A 210 13.88 -7.44 -8.36
N LYS A 211 13.89 -8.17 -9.49
CA LYS A 211 14.10 -7.59 -10.82
C LYS A 211 13.03 -6.55 -11.16
N ARG A 212 11.74 -6.86 -10.92
CA ARG A 212 10.62 -5.94 -11.20
C ARG A 212 10.65 -4.70 -10.32
N ALA A 213 11.04 -4.86 -9.07
CA ALA A 213 11.22 -3.77 -8.11
C ALA A 213 12.52 -2.97 -8.31
N ARG A 214 13.33 -3.31 -9.32
CA ARG A 214 14.63 -2.67 -9.63
C ARG A 214 15.63 -2.69 -8.46
N GLN A 215 15.50 -3.68 -7.57
CA GLN A 215 16.40 -3.90 -6.44
C GLN A 215 17.64 -4.69 -6.90
N TRP A 216 18.33 -4.18 -7.93
CA TRP A 216 19.50 -4.83 -8.53
C TRP A 216 20.63 -5.17 -7.56
N PRO A 217 20.88 -4.44 -6.43
CA PRO A 217 21.98 -4.78 -5.52
C PRO A 217 21.82 -6.15 -4.86
N ALA A 218 20.59 -6.70 -4.77
CA ALA A 218 20.37 -8.04 -4.22
C ALA A 218 20.65 -9.17 -5.22
N LEU A 219 20.83 -8.87 -6.52
CA LEU A 219 21.02 -9.88 -7.56
C LEU A 219 22.48 -10.36 -7.63
N GLU A 220 22.69 -11.50 -8.28
CA GLU A 220 24.00 -12.18 -8.41
C GLU A 220 25.09 -11.34 -9.08
N THR A 221 24.72 -10.35 -9.91
CA THR A 221 25.67 -9.51 -10.65
C THR A 221 26.13 -8.29 -9.85
N ALA A 222 25.56 -8.03 -8.68
CA ALA A 222 25.92 -6.88 -7.86
C ALA A 222 27.30 -7.07 -7.20
N ALA A 223 28.01 -5.97 -6.95
CA ALA A 223 29.19 -6.02 -6.10
C ALA A 223 28.78 -6.27 -4.64
N LEU A 224 29.65 -6.93 -3.87
CA LEU A 224 29.36 -7.27 -2.48
C LEU A 224 29.05 -6.03 -1.62
N ASP A 225 29.73 -4.91 -1.86
CA ASP A 225 29.51 -3.66 -1.11
C ASP A 225 28.10 -3.08 -1.37
N ASP A 226 27.65 -3.07 -2.62
CA ASP A 226 26.29 -2.62 -2.98
C ASP A 226 25.22 -3.55 -2.36
N ALA A 227 25.46 -4.86 -2.40
CA ALA A 227 24.60 -5.86 -1.80
C ALA A 227 24.50 -5.67 -0.29
N ARG A 228 25.63 -5.38 0.37
CA ARG A 228 25.71 -5.11 1.81
C ARG A 228 24.91 -3.88 2.20
N ASP A 229 25.04 -2.78 1.46
CA ASP A 229 24.29 -1.54 1.73
C ASP A 229 22.78 -1.76 1.60
N ALA A 230 22.34 -2.40 0.52
CA ALA A 230 20.93 -2.71 0.32
C ALA A 230 20.37 -3.68 1.37
N PHE A 231 21.15 -4.71 1.72
CA PHE A 231 20.80 -5.66 2.77
C PHE A 231 20.65 -4.97 4.13
N ASN A 232 21.61 -4.13 4.52
CA ASN A 232 21.58 -3.39 5.78
C ASN A 232 20.37 -2.44 5.86
N GLN A 233 20.05 -1.76 4.77
CA GLN A 233 18.84 -0.92 4.68
C GLN A 233 17.57 -1.76 4.86
N ALA A 234 17.46 -2.89 4.17
CA ALA A 234 16.31 -3.78 4.29
C ALA A 234 16.17 -4.37 5.71
N MET A 235 17.28 -4.77 6.33
CA MET A 235 17.32 -5.26 7.71
C MET A 235 16.95 -4.18 8.73
N HIS A 236 17.42 -2.94 8.54
CA HIS A 236 17.04 -1.82 9.39
C HIS A 236 15.53 -1.57 9.34
N LEU A 237 14.94 -1.57 8.15
CA LEU A 237 13.49 -1.44 7.96
C LEU A 237 12.71 -2.61 8.59
N GLN A 238 13.19 -3.85 8.43
CA GLN A 238 12.55 -5.04 9.04
C GLN A 238 12.53 -4.94 10.57
N ARG A 239 13.64 -4.52 11.18
CA ARG A 239 13.72 -4.34 12.63
C ARG A 239 12.83 -3.21 13.11
N SER A 240 12.88 -2.06 12.44
CA SER A 240 12.09 -0.88 12.79
C SER A 240 10.59 -1.18 12.73
N ALA A 241 10.13 -1.84 11.67
CA ALA A 241 8.73 -2.27 11.53
C ALA A 241 8.29 -3.20 12.67
N ARG A 242 9.15 -4.15 13.08
CA ARG A 242 8.86 -5.07 14.19
C ARG A 242 8.82 -4.37 15.55
N THR A 243 9.78 -3.49 15.81
CA THR A 243 9.82 -2.72 17.06
C THR A 243 8.57 -1.84 17.17
N LEU A 244 8.21 -1.13 16.10
CA LEU A 244 7.01 -0.29 16.06
C LEU A 244 5.72 -1.11 16.22
N HIS A 245 5.62 -2.29 15.62
CA HIS A 245 4.48 -3.19 15.88
C HIS A 245 4.36 -3.61 17.35
N ARG A 246 5.50 -3.90 17.99
CA ARG A 246 5.52 -4.25 19.41
C ARG A 246 5.13 -3.06 20.29
N GLU A 247 5.66 -1.88 20.00
CA GLU A 247 5.36 -0.63 20.72
C GLU A 247 3.89 -0.24 20.54
N LEU A 248 3.33 -0.37 19.33
CA LEU A 248 1.92 -0.11 19.07
C LEU A 248 1.03 -1.03 19.90
N LYS A 249 1.37 -2.32 19.96
CA LYS A 249 0.65 -3.30 20.80
C LYS A 249 0.76 -2.95 22.29
N GLN A 250 1.91 -2.48 22.75
CA GLN A 250 2.13 -2.05 24.13
C GLN A 250 1.35 -0.77 24.46
N ALA A 251 1.36 0.23 23.56
CA ALA A 251 0.62 1.47 23.72
C ALA A 251 -0.90 1.23 23.72
N GLN A 252 -1.40 0.34 22.86
CA GLN A 252 -2.80 -0.08 22.89
C GLN A 252 -3.16 -0.75 24.21
N ALA A 253 -2.30 -1.64 24.72
CA ALA A 253 -2.53 -2.29 26.02
C ALA A 253 -2.50 -1.29 27.19
N ALA A 254 -1.63 -0.28 27.13
CA ALA A 254 -1.56 0.79 28.12
C ALA A 254 -2.82 1.65 28.11
N LEU A 255 -3.34 2.00 26.93
CA LEU A 255 -4.60 2.75 26.78
C LEU A 255 -5.82 1.93 27.24
N ASP A 256 -5.85 0.62 26.94
CA ASP A 256 -6.88 -0.30 27.42
C ASP A 256 -6.90 -0.39 28.97
N ALA A 257 -5.72 -0.32 29.60
CA ALA A 257 -5.55 -0.40 31.05
C ALA A 257 -5.83 0.94 31.76
N ASP A 258 -5.39 2.05 31.17
CA ASP A 258 -5.59 3.40 31.67
C ASP A 258 -5.95 4.36 30.52
N PRO A 259 -7.24 4.75 30.39
CA PRO A 259 -7.72 5.62 29.32
C PRO A 259 -7.39 7.10 29.62
N SER A 260 -6.10 7.43 29.68
CA SER A 260 -5.58 8.77 29.91
C SER A 260 -5.24 9.49 28.59
N ASP A 261 -5.32 10.83 28.61
CA ASP A 261 -4.94 11.67 27.47
C ASP A 261 -3.47 11.47 27.06
N GLU A 262 -2.60 11.10 28.00
CA GLU A 262 -1.18 10.82 27.76
C GLU A 262 -1.00 9.52 26.97
N ASN A 263 -1.64 8.43 27.39
CA ASN A 263 -1.60 7.15 26.67
C ASN A 263 -2.23 7.27 25.27
N PHE A 264 -3.26 8.10 25.12
CA PHE A 264 -3.86 8.38 23.81
C PHE A 264 -2.89 9.11 22.88
N ARG A 265 -2.18 10.14 23.36
CA ARG A 265 -1.17 10.84 22.56
C ARG A 265 -0.01 9.92 22.17
N HIS A 266 0.47 9.11 23.11
CA HIS A 266 1.56 8.16 22.86
C HIS A 266 1.18 7.14 21.76
N LEU A 267 -0.06 6.64 21.77
CA LEU A 267 -0.55 5.75 20.72
C LEU A 267 -0.58 6.43 19.34
N VAL A 268 -1.06 7.68 19.27
CA VAL A 268 -1.11 8.46 18.03
C VAL A 268 0.29 8.72 17.46
N GLU A 269 1.27 9.00 18.33
CA GLU A 269 2.68 9.20 17.93
C GLU A 269 3.29 7.92 17.32
N ILE A 270 3.12 6.77 17.99
CA ILE A 270 3.60 5.49 17.45
C ILE A 270 2.91 5.14 16.14
N GLN A 271 1.60 5.42 16.02
CA GLN A 271 0.87 5.18 14.79
C GLN A 271 1.35 6.06 13.63
N ALA A 272 1.74 7.32 13.90
CA ALA A 272 2.35 8.20 12.91
C ALA A 272 3.71 7.65 12.44
N GLN A 273 4.59 7.26 13.37
CA GLN A 273 5.90 6.67 13.05
C GLN A 273 5.76 5.37 12.25
N PHE A 274 4.78 4.53 12.60
CA PHE A 274 4.49 3.31 11.85
C PHE A 274 4.08 3.60 10.41
N ASN A 275 3.19 4.57 10.20
CA ASN A 275 2.75 5.00 8.87
C ASN A 275 3.91 5.56 8.04
N ASP A 276 4.84 6.31 8.65
CA ASP A 276 6.03 6.83 7.97
C ASP A 276 6.94 5.71 7.48
N VAL A 277 7.20 4.69 8.31
CA VAL A 277 7.99 3.52 7.89
C VAL A 277 7.30 2.77 6.74
N GLN A 278 5.98 2.59 6.81
CA GLN A 278 5.22 1.99 5.71
C GLN A 278 5.24 2.84 4.44
N ALA A 279 5.24 4.18 4.55
CA ALA A 279 5.36 5.08 3.42
C ALA A 279 6.75 5.00 2.78
N THR A 280 7.83 4.92 3.58
CA THR A 280 9.17 4.69 3.05
C THR A 280 9.28 3.34 2.32
N GLU A 281 8.63 2.30 2.83
CA GLU A 281 8.56 1.00 2.18
C GLU A 281 7.79 1.07 0.85
N ALA A 282 6.61 1.72 0.83
CA ALA A 282 5.81 1.89 -0.38
C ALA A 282 6.53 2.71 -1.47
N LEU A 283 7.39 3.67 -1.09
CA LEU A 283 8.23 4.40 -2.02
C LEU A 283 9.31 3.51 -2.66
N ILE A 284 9.89 2.60 -1.87
CA ILE A 284 10.89 1.62 -2.33
C ILE A 284 10.23 0.59 -3.26
N GLU A 285 9.03 0.10 -2.93
CA GLU A 285 8.24 -0.80 -3.77
C GLU A 285 7.69 -0.11 -5.04
N GLY A 286 7.45 1.20 -4.97
CA GLY A 286 6.91 2.03 -6.06
C GLY A 286 7.93 2.67 -6.99
N PHE A 287 9.24 2.47 -6.76
CA PHE A 287 10.33 3.09 -7.53
C PHE A 287 10.44 2.48 -8.95
N GLY A 288 9.50 2.87 -9.82
CA GLY A 288 9.37 2.39 -11.19
C GLY A 288 7.99 2.61 -11.79
N VAL A 289 6.94 2.71 -10.96
CA VAL A 289 5.57 2.97 -11.40
C VAL A 289 5.33 4.48 -11.57
N SER A 290 6.00 5.31 -10.76
CA SER A 290 5.84 6.78 -10.77
C SER A 290 6.72 7.51 -11.81
N SER A 291 7.69 6.83 -12.45
CA SER A 291 8.66 7.50 -13.34
C SER A 291 8.33 7.42 -14.84
N GLY A 292 7.20 6.84 -15.24
CA GLY A 292 6.70 6.93 -16.63
C GLY A 292 7.62 6.40 -17.74
N ARG A 293 8.70 5.65 -17.43
CA ARG A 293 9.54 5.02 -18.45
C ARG A 293 8.93 3.69 -18.86
N VAL A 294 8.05 3.76 -19.85
CA VAL A 294 7.69 2.63 -20.70
C VAL A 294 8.98 2.14 -21.36
N GLY A 295 9.53 1.02 -20.87
CA GLY A 295 10.62 0.33 -21.53
C GLY A 295 10.13 -0.17 -22.87
N ARG A 296 10.58 0.47 -23.95
CA ARG A 296 10.52 -0.13 -25.28
C ARG A 296 11.43 -1.35 -25.26
N VAL A 297 10.85 -2.48 -25.65
CA VAL A 297 11.52 -3.72 -26.08
C VAL A 297 12.53 -3.40 -27.17
#